data_AF-A0AAU6ZVS8-F1
#
_entry.id   AF-A0AAU6ZVS8-F1
#
_cell.length_a   1.000
_cell.length_b   1.000
_cell.length_c   1.000
_cell.angle_alpha   90.00
_cell.angle_beta   90.00
_cell.angle_gamma   90.00
#
_symmetry.space_group_name_H-M   'P 1'
#
loop_
_entity.id
_entity.type
_entity.pdbx_description
1 polymer ?
#
loop_
_entity_poly.entity_id
_entity_poly.type
_entity_poly.pdbx_seq_one_letter_code
_entity_poly.pdbx_strand_id
1 'polypeptide(L)'
;MSNVLIRDVLPDDLDQIRSAAAEQGASLQSYLRDAVHAQAMYLRRQAAIARTAERLRGKPGVPESERDAVLAAVDQAHDERADQLSARPAE
;
A
#
# COMPACT_ATOMS: atom_id res chain seq x y z
N MET A 1 -10.02 15.34 -6.40
CA MET A 1 -8.61 15.44 -6.84
C MET A 1 -8.40 16.83 -7.42
N SER A 2 -7.32 17.51 -7.07
CA SER A 2 -6.95 18.77 -7.72
C SER A 2 -6.45 18.47 -9.13
N ASN A 3 -6.91 19.22 -10.13
CA ASN A 3 -6.39 19.11 -11.49
C ASN A 3 -4.99 19.72 -11.55
N VAL A 4 -4.04 18.99 -12.14
CA VAL A 4 -2.65 19.43 -12.29
C VAL A 4 -2.31 19.41 -13.79
N LEU A 5 -1.76 20.52 -14.27
CA LEU A 5 -1.20 20.61 -15.62
C LEU A 5 0.31 20.43 -15.54
N ILE A 6 0.82 19.38 -16.16
CA ILE A 6 2.25 19.14 -16.32
C ILE A 6 2.65 19.73 -17.67
N ARG A 7 3.54 20.74 -17.65
CA ARG A 7 4.07 21.40 -18.84
C ARG A 7 5.49 20.90 -19.10
N ASP A 8 5.95 21.11 -20.33
CA ASP A 8 7.33 20.89 -20.74
C ASP A 8 7.83 19.46 -20.49
N VAL A 9 6.93 18.49 -20.64
CA VAL A 9 7.30 17.06 -20.63
C VAL A 9 8.13 16.80 -21.89
N LEU A 10 9.30 16.18 -21.71
CA LEU A 10 10.16 15.79 -22.81
C LEU A 10 9.39 14.86 -23.76
N PRO A 11 9.48 15.04 -25.09
CA PRO A 11 8.73 14.24 -26.04
C PRO A 11 8.96 12.73 -25.87
N ASP A 12 10.22 12.33 -25.67
CA ASP A 12 10.60 10.92 -25.49
C ASP A 12 9.94 10.31 -24.24
N ASP A 13 9.92 11.05 -23.12
CA ASP A 13 9.27 10.63 -21.89
C ASP A 13 7.75 10.51 -22.09
N LEU A 14 7.14 11.47 -22.80
CA LEU A 14 5.71 11.45 -23.08
C LEU A 14 5.31 10.23 -23.93
N ASP A 15 6.11 9.88 -24.93
CA ASP A 15 5.86 8.73 -25.79
C ASP A 15 6.07 7.41 -25.04
N GLN A 16 7.06 7.35 -24.13
CA GLN A 16 7.25 6.21 -23.25
C GLN A 16 6.04 6.01 -22.31
N ILE A 17 5.55 7.09 -21.68
CA ILE A 17 4.38 7.02 -20.79
C ILE A 17 3.11 6.63 -21.57
N ARG A 18 2.94 7.14 -22.80
CA ARG A 18 1.81 6.75 -23.66
C ARG A 18 1.85 5.27 -24.02
N SER A 19 3.03 4.76 -24.38
CA SER A 19 3.23 3.35 -24.68
C SER A 19 2.89 2.47 -23.47
N ALA A 20 3.40 2.83 -22.29
CA ALA A 20 3.11 2.11 -21.04
C ALA A 20 1.61 2.13 -20.66
N ALA A 21 0.92 3.25 -20.89
CA ALA A 21 -0.52 3.33 -20.68
C ALA A 21 -1.28 2.43 -21.67
N ALA A 22 -0.89 2.42 -22.95
CA ALA A 22 -1.50 1.60 -23.98
C ALA A 22 -1.30 0.09 -23.73
N GLU A 23 -0.13 -0.33 -23.27
CA GLU A 23 0.16 -1.71 -22.88
C GLU A 23 -0.76 -2.21 -21.75
N GLN A 24 -1.18 -1.31 -20.86
CA GLN A 24 -2.12 -1.60 -19.78
C GLN A 24 -3.59 -1.39 -20.17
N GLY A 25 -3.88 -1.04 -21.43
CA GLY A 25 -5.23 -0.72 -21.89
C GLY A 25 -5.85 0.49 -21.18
N ALA A 26 -5.02 1.37 -20.61
CA ALA A 26 -5.44 2.50 -19.82
C ALA A 26 -5.32 3.82 -20.62
N SER A 27 -6.16 4.80 -20.28
CA SER A 27 -5.93 6.17 -20.77
C SER A 27 -4.70 6.76 -20.08
N LEU A 28 -3.99 7.65 -20.79
CA LEU A 28 -2.81 8.35 -20.23
C LEU A 28 -3.12 9.02 -18.88
N GLN A 29 -4.31 9.63 -18.76
CA GLN A 29 -4.73 10.29 -17.52
C GLN A 29 -4.96 9.30 -16.38
N SER A 30 -5.61 8.16 -16.64
CA SER A 30 -5.83 7.12 -15.62
C SER A 30 -4.50 6.52 -15.19
N TYR A 31 -3.63 6.21 -16.16
CA TYR A 31 -2.31 5.67 -15.90
C TYR A 31 -1.48 6.61 -15.01
N LEU A 32 -1.41 7.89 -15.34
CA LEU A 32 -0.69 8.89 -14.53
C LEU A 32 -1.28 9.03 -13.12
N ARG A 33 -2.61 9.04 -13.01
CA ARG A 33 -3.29 9.08 -11.70
C ARG A 33 -2.87 7.89 -10.83
N ASP A 34 -2.88 6.70 -11.41
CA ASP A 34 -2.60 5.45 -10.68
C ASP A 34 -1.11 5.36 -10.31
N ALA A 35 -0.22 5.76 -11.22
CA ALA A 35 1.21 5.85 -10.95
C ALA A 35 1.54 6.84 -9.81
N VAL A 36 0.94 8.02 -9.83
CA VAL A 36 1.09 9.02 -8.75
C VAL A 36 0.54 8.48 -7.44
N HIS A 37 -0.60 7.77 -7.46
CA HIS A 37 -1.17 7.19 -6.26
C HIS A 37 -0.26 6.10 -5.67
N ALA A 38 0.26 5.19 -6.52
CA ALA A 38 1.19 4.15 -6.11
C ALA A 38 2.46 4.76 -5.48
N GLN A 39 3.03 5.79 -6.10
CA GLN A 39 4.20 6.49 -5.58
C GLN A 39 3.90 7.16 -4.23
N ALA A 40 2.74 7.81 -4.10
CA ALA A 40 2.34 8.43 -2.84
C ALA A 40 2.16 7.39 -1.71
N MET A 41 1.58 6.23 -2.01
CA MET A 41 1.46 5.12 -1.06
C MET A 41 2.82 4.57 -0.64
N TYR A 42 3.72 4.36 -1.61
CA TYR A 42 5.08 3.93 -1.35
C TYR A 42 5.81 4.89 -0.40
N LEU A 43 5.78 6.19 -0.69
CA LEU A 43 6.43 7.22 0.15
C LEU A 43 5.83 7.28 1.56
N ARG A 44 4.51 7.15 1.70
CA ARG A 44 3.86 7.08 3.02
C ARG A 44 4.30 5.86 3.81
N ARG A 45 4.41 4.70 3.15
CA ARG A 45 4.90 3.45 3.77
C ARG A 45 6.35 3.62 4.23
N GLN A 46 7.22 4.19 3.40
CA GLN A 46 8.62 4.45 3.77
C GLN A 46 8.71 5.39 4.97
N ALA A 47 7.94 6.47 4.98
CA ALA A 47 7.91 7.39 6.12
C ALA A 47 7.41 6.70 7.41
N ALA A 48 6.42 5.81 7.32
CA ALA A 48 5.93 5.04 8.46
C ALA A 48 6.98 4.04 8.99
N ILE A 49 7.70 3.36 8.10
CA ILE A 49 8.80 2.48 8.45
C ILE A 49 9.90 3.27 9.16
N ALA A 50 10.34 4.39 8.59
CA ALA A 50 11.38 5.24 9.17
C ALA A 50 11.00 5.75 10.58
N ARG A 51 9.78 6.25 10.76
CA ARG A 51 9.28 6.66 12.09
C ARG A 51 9.25 5.51 13.08
N THR A 52 8.87 4.31 12.63
CA THR A 52 8.81 3.13 13.49
C THR A 52 10.22 2.67 13.88
N ALA A 53 11.16 2.65 12.94
CA ALA A 53 12.55 2.33 13.18
C ALA A 53 13.17 3.30 14.20
N GLU A 54 12.89 4.60 14.10
CA GLU A 54 13.33 5.59 15.08
C GLU A 54 12.78 5.28 16.48
N ARG A 55 11.48 5.01 16.58
CA ARG A 55 10.82 4.68 17.85
C ARG A 55 11.36 3.40 18.49
N LEU A 56 11.83 2.46 17.68
CA LEU A 56 12.38 1.18 18.12
C LEU A 56 13.90 1.24 18.35
N ARG A 57 14.57 2.35 18.01
CA ARG A 57 16.01 2.49 18.20
C ARG A 57 16.39 2.26 19.67
N GLY A 58 17.32 1.34 19.89
CA GLY A 58 17.80 0.98 21.24
C GLY A 58 16.84 0.10 22.05
N LYS A 59 15.69 -0.31 21.50
CA LYS A 59 14.83 -1.31 22.13
C LYS A 59 15.31 -2.72 21.75
N PRO A 60 15.28 -3.68 22.69
CA PRO A 60 15.59 -5.06 22.37
C PRO A 60 14.56 -5.61 21.36
N GLY A 61 15.01 -6.52 20.48
CA GLY A 61 14.11 -7.25 19.61
C GLY A 61 13.16 -8.14 20.42
N VAL A 62 11.94 -8.29 19.93
CA VAL A 62 10.96 -9.20 20.54
C VAL A 62 11.44 -10.65 20.34
N PRO A 63 11.54 -11.47 21.42
CA PRO A 63 11.91 -12.88 21.32
C PRO A 63 11.00 -13.63 20.34
N GLU A 64 11.55 -14.63 19.64
CA GLU A 64 10.80 -15.39 18.65
C GLU A 64 9.57 -16.08 19.26
N SER A 65 9.70 -16.67 20.45
CA SER A 65 8.59 -17.30 21.16
C SER A 65 7.44 -16.33 21.48
N GLU A 66 7.76 -15.07 21.82
CA GLU A 66 6.73 -14.04 22.07
C GLU A 66 6.09 -13.58 20.76
N ARG A 67 6.88 -13.48 19.68
CA ARG A 67 6.38 -13.13 18.36
C ARG A 67 5.40 -14.18 17.85
N ASP A 68 5.74 -15.45 17.96
CA ASP A 68 4.91 -16.56 17.50
C ASP A 68 3.61 -16.65 18.30
N ALA A 69 3.68 -16.45 19.62
CA ALA A 69 2.49 -16.41 20.47
C ALA A 69 1.54 -15.27 20.09
N VAL A 70 2.07 -14.08 19.78
CA VAL A 70 1.26 -12.94 19.34
C VAL A 70 0.65 -13.20 17.97
N LEU A 71 1.41 -13.74 17.02
CA LEU A 71 0.90 -14.06 15.69
C LEU A 71 -0.21 -15.11 15.76
N ALA A 72 -0.03 -16.18 16.53
CA ALA A 72 -1.06 -17.19 16.75
C ALA A 72 -2.34 -16.60 17.37
N ALA A 73 -2.22 -15.66 18.31
CA ALA A 73 -3.38 -14.99 18.90
C ALA A 73 -4.11 -14.09 17.89
N VAL A 74 -3.38 -13.46 16.96
CA VAL A 74 -3.98 -12.66 15.88
C VAL A 74 -4.74 -13.57 14.90
N ASP A 75 -4.15 -14.69 14.51
CA ASP A 75 -4.80 -15.66 13.62
C ASP A 75 -6.09 -16.21 14.26
N GLN A 76 -6.02 -16.61 15.53
CA GLN A 76 -7.20 -17.05 16.27
C GLN A 76 -8.29 -15.97 16.32
N ALA A 77 -7.93 -14.71 16.57
CA ALA A 77 -8.90 -13.61 16.58
C ALA A 77 -9.55 -13.39 15.20
N HIS A 78 -8.83 -13.64 14.10
CA HIS A 78 -9.38 -13.61 12.75
C HIS A 78 -10.37 -14.75 12.51
N ASP A 79 -10.05 -15.97 12.95
CA ASP A 79 -10.93 -17.13 12.84
C ASP A 79 -12.22 -16.92 13.65
N GLU A 80 -12.10 -16.50 14.91
CA GLU A 80 -13.26 -16.19 15.76
C GLU A 80 -14.15 -15.10 15.13
N ARG A 81 -13.54 -14.11 14.47
CA ARG A 81 -14.27 -13.06 13.76
C ARG A 81 -14.99 -13.61 12.54
N ALA A 82 -14.37 -14.52 11.78
CA ALA A 82 -14.99 -15.16 10.62
C ALA A 82 -16.19 -16.02 11.03
N ASP A 83 -16.08 -16.76 12.14
CA ASP A 83 -17.16 -17.56 12.70
C ASP A 83 -18.35 -16.69 13.12
N GLN A 84 -18.10 -15.56 13.79
CA GLN A 84 -19.15 -14.59 14.17
C GLN A 84 -19.87 -13.99 12.96
N LEU A 85 -19.14 -13.73 11.87
CA LEU A 85 -19.72 -13.18 10.64
C LEU A 85 -20.52 -14.25 9.87
N SER A 86 -20.08 -15.50 9.90
CA SER A 86 -20.76 -16.62 9.24
C SER A 86 -22.00 -17.10 10.01
N ALA A 87 -22.02 -16.93 11.33
CA ALA A 87 -23.15 -17.28 12.20
C ALA A 87 -24.30 -16.25 12.18
N ARG A 88 -24.13 -15.10 11.51
CA ARG A 88 -25.18 -14.07 11.37
C ARG A 88 -26.06 -14.40 10.15
N PRO A 89 -27.36 -14.70 10.32
CA PRO A 89 -28.25 -14.90 9.18
C PRO A 89 -28.39 -13.59 8.40
N ALA A 90 -28.42 -13.70 7.08
CA ALA A 90 -28.79 -12.58 6.20
C ALA A 90 -30.25 -12.21 6.48
N GLU A 91 -30.48 -11.05 7.10
CA GLU A 91 -31.79 -10.40 7.17
C GLU A 91 -32.15 -9.77 5.83
#